data_AF-A6K1Z2-F1
#
_entry.id   AF-A6K1Z2-F1
#
_cell.length_a   1.000
_cell.length_b   1.000
_cell.length_c   1.000
_cell.angle_alpha   90.00
_cell.angle_beta   90.00
_cell.angle_gamma   90.00
#
_symmetry.space_group_name_H-M   'P 1'
#
loop_
_entity.id
_entity.type
_entity.pdbx_description
1 polymer ?
#
loop_
_entity_poly.entity_id
_entity_poly.type
_entity_poly.pdbx_seq_one_letter_code
_entity_poly.pdbx_strand_id
1 'polypeptide(L)'
;MINMTKEIRDVTRDKKLWRTFFVSPANNICFYGECSYYCSTEHALCGKPDQIEGSLAAFLPDLSLAKRKTWRNPWRRSYHKRKKAEWEVDPDYCEEVKQTPPYDSGHRILDIMDMTVFDFLMGNMDRHHYETFEKFGNETFIIHLDNGRGFGKYSHDELSILAPLHQCCRIRRSTYLRLQLLAKEEYKLSLLMAESLQHDKVAPVLYQLHLEALDRRLRIVLQAVRDCVEKDGVSSVVEDDLATEHRASTER
;
A
#
# COMPACT_ATOMS: atom_id res chain seq x y z
N MET A 1 19.95 4.25 10.57
CA MET A 1 20.31 3.85 11.94
C MET A 1 19.97 4.96 12.91
N ILE A 2 19.29 4.64 14.00
CA ILE A 2 18.88 5.56 15.07
C ILE A 2 19.52 5.08 16.38
N ASN A 3 20.21 5.96 17.10
CA ASN A 3 20.69 5.69 18.45
C ASN A 3 19.52 5.82 19.44
N MET A 4 19.04 4.70 19.96
CA MET A 4 17.85 4.65 20.81
C MET A 4 18.04 5.37 22.15
N THR A 5 19.28 5.48 22.62
CA THR A 5 19.60 6.22 23.84
C THR A 5 19.48 7.72 23.59
N LYS A 6 20.30 8.25 22.68
CA LYS A 6 20.45 9.69 22.46
C LYS A 6 19.29 10.30 21.70
N GLU A 7 18.71 9.57 20.75
CA GLU A 7 17.72 10.11 19.81
C GLU A 7 16.28 9.73 20.15
N ILE A 8 16.06 8.83 21.14
CA ILE A 8 14.71 8.45 21.59
C ILE A 8 14.57 8.63 23.10
N ARG A 9 15.31 7.85 23.90
CA ARG A 9 15.14 7.79 25.36
C ARG A 9 15.46 9.12 26.05
N ASP A 10 16.60 9.73 25.71
CA ASP A 10 17.12 10.89 26.44
C ASP A 10 16.44 12.21 25.99
N VAL A 11 15.71 12.19 24.87
CA VAL A 11 15.02 13.38 24.31
C VAL A 11 13.50 13.35 24.49
N THR A 12 12.91 12.19 24.82
CA THR A 12 11.46 12.11 25.02
C THR A 12 11.02 12.74 26.34
N ARG A 13 9.91 13.48 26.30
CA ARG A 13 9.19 13.97 27.50
C ARG A 13 8.03 13.06 27.88
N ASP A 14 7.72 12.06 27.05
CA ASP A 14 6.65 11.11 27.30
C ASP A 14 7.11 10.05 28.32
N LYS A 15 6.58 10.15 29.54
CA LYS A 15 6.87 9.22 30.63
C LYS A 15 6.39 7.80 30.34
N LYS A 16 5.36 7.61 29.51
CA LYS A 16 4.86 6.29 29.14
C LYS A 16 5.90 5.55 28.33
N LEU A 17 6.39 6.16 27.25
CA LEU A 17 7.47 5.60 26.43
C LEU A 17 8.75 5.40 27.24
N TRP A 18 9.20 6.43 27.97
CA TRP A 18 10.47 6.39 28.71
C TRP A 18 10.55 5.24 29.71
N ARG A 19 9.44 4.94 30.42
CA ARG A 19 9.38 3.85 31.40
C ARG A 19 9.51 2.44 30.82
N THR A 20 9.36 2.29 29.50
CA THR A 20 9.47 0.99 28.83
C THR A 20 10.90 0.60 28.46
N PHE A 21 11.88 1.49 28.66
CA PHE A 21 13.28 1.20 28.39
C PHE A 21 13.89 0.31 29.47
N PHE A 22 14.64 -0.71 29.06
CA PHE A 22 15.38 -1.60 29.96
C PHE A 22 16.65 -2.15 29.30
N VAL A 23 17.52 -2.76 30.11
CA VAL A 23 18.71 -3.46 29.62
C VAL A 23 18.42 -4.96 29.63
N SER A 24 18.61 -5.63 28.49
CA SER A 24 18.40 -7.07 28.38
C SER A 24 19.52 -7.87 29.07
N PRO A 25 19.33 -9.17 29.34
CA PRO A 25 20.40 -10.03 29.85
C PRO A 25 21.66 -10.08 28.96
N ALA A 26 21.53 -9.76 27.68
CA ALA A 26 22.64 -9.65 26.74
C ALA A 26 23.32 -8.26 26.75
N ASN A 27 22.98 -7.41 27.72
CA ASN A 27 23.49 -6.05 27.89
C ASN A 27 23.17 -5.11 26.69
N ASN A 28 22.07 -5.37 25.98
CA ASN A 28 21.55 -4.48 24.93
C ASN A 28 20.47 -3.57 25.51
N ILE A 29 20.31 -2.38 24.94
CA ILE A 29 19.22 -1.47 25.27
C ILE A 29 17.98 -1.92 24.49
N CYS A 30 16.84 -1.98 25.18
CA CYS A 30 15.56 -2.37 24.60
C CYS A 30 14.44 -1.44 25.05
N PHE A 31 13.39 -1.33 24.26
CA PHE A 31 12.13 -0.68 24.64
C PHE A 31 10.95 -1.30 23.88
N TYR A 32 9.73 -1.16 24.40
CA TYR A 32 8.53 -1.74 23.77
C TYR A 32 7.36 -0.76 23.61
N GLY A 33 7.41 0.43 24.20
CA GLY A 33 6.35 1.45 24.07
C GLY A 33 4.99 1.04 24.66
N GLU A 34 3.94 1.80 24.34
CA GLU A 34 2.56 1.53 24.81
C GLU A 34 1.62 1.56 23.60
N CYS A 35 1.20 0.38 23.14
CA CYS A 35 0.26 0.20 22.02
C CYS A 35 -0.54 -1.10 22.17
N SER A 36 -1.53 -1.33 21.30
CA SER A 36 -2.46 -2.46 21.43
C SER A 36 -1.91 -3.80 20.96
N TYR A 37 -1.01 -3.83 19.98
CA TYR A 37 -0.47 -5.06 19.40
C TYR A 37 1.05 -5.08 19.53
N TYR A 38 1.59 -6.16 20.13
CA TYR A 38 3.03 -6.41 20.23
C TYR A 38 3.84 -5.34 20.99
N CYS A 39 3.21 -4.55 21.88
CA CYS A 39 3.91 -3.64 22.78
C CYS A 39 4.04 -4.24 24.20
N SER A 40 4.88 -5.27 24.33
CA SER A 40 5.20 -5.92 25.60
C SER A 40 6.69 -6.29 25.67
N THR A 41 7.19 -6.65 26.86
CA THR A 41 8.58 -7.08 27.05
C THR A 41 8.99 -8.23 26.13
N GLU A 42 8.07 -9.16 25.86
CA GLU A 42 8.29 -10.32 24.98
C GLU A 42 8.53 -9.94 23.52
N HIS A 43 8.05 -8.76 23.10
CA HIS A 43 8.15 -8.24 21.74
C HIS A 43 8.99 -6.96 21.68
N ALA A 44 9.81 -6.71 22.70
CA ALA A 44 10.61 -5.50 22.79
C ALA A 44 11.59 -5.37 21.63
N LEU A 45 11.74 -4.14 21.15
CA LEU A 45 12.72 -3.79 20.14
C LEU A 45 14.06 -3.54 20.85
N CYS A 46 15.08 -4.30 20.45
CA CYS A 46 16.41 -4.25 21.05
C CYS A 46 17.45 -3.87 19.99
N GLY A 47 18.36 -2.98 20.37
CA GLY A 47 19.51 -2.61 19.56
C GLY A 47 20.69 -3.54 19.80
N LYS A 48 21.83 -3.24 19.16
CA LYS A 48 23.10 -3.94 19.39
C LYS A 48 24.31 -2.99 19.40
N PRO A 49 24.70 -2.42 20.56
CA PRO A 49 23.98 -2.48 21.83
C PRO A 49 22.81 -1.49 21.91
N ASP A 50 22.88 -0.34 21.22
CA ASP A 50 21.95 0.78 21.41
C ASP A 50 21.46 1.45 20.11
N GLN A 51 21.79 0.89 18.96
CA GLN A 51 21.28 1.35 17.66
C GLN A 51 20.25 0.38 17.09
N ILE A 52 19.22 0.95 16.46
CA ILE A 52 18.19 0.22 15.73
C ILE A 52 17.99 0.82 14.33
N GLU A 53 17.60 -0.04 13.39
CA GLU A 53 17.12 0.38 12.09
C GLU A 53 15.63 0.74 12.15
N GLY A 54 15.20 1.70 11.34
CA GLY A 54 13.80 2.08 11.25
C GLY A 54 13.54 2.95 10.03
N SER A 55 12.28 3.01 9.61
CA SER A 55 11.82 3.91 8.55
C SER A 55 11.33 5.24 9.15
N LEU A 56 11.71 6.35 8.50
CA LEU A 56 11.22 7.69 8.85
C LEU A 56 10.32 8.18 7.72
N ALA A 57 9.01 8.12 7.95
CA ALA A 57 8.03 8.66 7.01
C ALA A 57 7.82 10.15 7.27
N ALA A 58 7.89 10.96 6.21
CA ALA A 58 7.58 12.38 6.32
C ALA A 58 6.11 12.56 6.73
N PHE A 59 5.88 13.41 7.73
CA PHE A 59 4.52 13.75 8.14
C PHE A 59 3.79 14.51 7.02
N LEU A 60 2.54 14.13 6.80
CA LEU A 60 1.61 14.96 6.03
C LEU A 60 1.33 16.27 6.79
N PRO A 61 0.83 17.31 6.10
CA PRO A 61 0.43 18.55 6.75
C PRO A 61 -0.53 18.29 7.92
N ASP A 62 -0.42 19.12 8.95
CA ASP A 62 -1.27 19.02 10.13
C ASP A 62 -2.76 19.10 9.74
N LEU A 63 -3.60 18.34 10.45
CA LEU A 63 -5.03 18.24 10.17
C LEU A 63 -5.77 19.57 10.35
N SER A 64 -5.22 20.52 11.13
CA SER A 64 -5.74 21.89 11.24
C SER A 64 -5.57 22.71 9.96
N LEU A 65 -4.55 22.39 9.15
CA LEU A 65 -4.25 23.06 7.88
C LEU A 65 -4.83 22.32 6.68
N ALA A 66 -4.76 20.99 6.69
CA ALA A 66 -5.25 20.14 5.60
C ALA A 66 -6.05 18.97 6.18
N LYS A 67 -7.37 19.15 6.29
CA LYS A 67 -8.26 18.09 6.72
C LYS A 67 -8.22 16.91 5.73
N ARG A 68 -8.20 15.71 6.30
CA ARG A 68 -8.23 14.45 5.56
C ARG A 68 -9.53 13.73 5.89
N LYS A 69 -10.11 13.09 4.88
CA LYS A 69 -11.29 12.24 5.01
C LYS A 69 -10.86 10.79 4.91
N THR A 70 -11.19 10.01 5.94
CA THR A 70 -10.97 8.56 5.95
C THR A 70 -12.19 7.86 5.36
N TRP A 71 -11.96 6.96 4.43
CA TRP A 71 -12.96 6.16 3.75
C TRP A 71 -12.76 4.69 4.08
N ARG A 72 -13.87 3.97 4.28
CA ARG A 72 -13.84 2.52 4.39
C ARG A 72 -13.71 1.93 2.99
N ASN A 73 -12.70 1.07 2.79
CA ASN A 73 -12.54 0.34 1.53
C ASN A 73 -13.70 -0.68 1.38
N PRO A 74 -14.43 -0.74 0.25
CA PRO A 74 -15.49 -1.72 0.03
C PRO A 74 -14.97 -3.17 0.14
N TRP A 75 -13.74 -3.40 -0.32
CA TRP A 75 -13.07 -4.71 -0.22
C TRP A 75 -12.33 -4.92 1.11
N ARG A 76 -12.70 -4.17 2.15
CA ARG A 76 -12.20 -4.41 3.50
C ARG A 76 -12.50 -5.85 3.92
N ARG A 77 -11.48 -6.56 4.43
CA ARG A 77 -11.61 -7.90 5.01
C ARG A 77 -12.50 -7.89 6.26
N SER A 78 -12.96 -9.07 6.68
CA SER A 78 -13.80 -9.22 7.87
C SER A 78 -13.06 -8.94 9.19
N TYR A 79 -11.73 -9.06 9.21
CA TYR A 79 -10.90 -9.09 10.42
C TYR A 79 -11.34 -10.15 11.43
N HIS A 80 -11.95 -11.22 10.94
CA HIS A 80 -12.50 -12.28 11.78
C HIS A 80 -12.23 -13.65 11.15
N LYS A 81 -11.58 -14.54 11.91
CA LYS A 81 -11.03 -15.82 11.41
C LYS A 81 -12.04 -16.74 10.70
N ARG A 82 -13.33 -16.65 11.04
CA ARG A 82 -14.39 -17.54 10.51
C ARG A 82 -15.43 -16.82 9.66
N LYS A 83 -15.42 -15.48 9.63
CA LYS A 83 -16.45 -14.70 8.93
C LYS A 83 -15.86 -14.26 7.59
N LYS A 84 -16.52 -14.59 6.50
CA LYS A 84 -16.19 -14.03 5.18
C LYS A 84 -16.74 -12.61 5.06
N ALA A 85 -16.06 -11.75 4.31
CA ALA A 85 -16.59 -10.49 3.85
C ALA A 85 -17.56 -10.71 2.67
N GLU A 86 -18.42 -9.73 2.38
CA GLU A 86 -19.44 -9.84 1.32
C GLU A 86 -18.80 -10.06 -0.06
N TRP A 87 -17.74 -9.31 -0.39
CA TRP A 87 -16.98 -9.48 -1.62
C TRP A 87 -16.31 -10.87 -1.77
N GLU A 88 -16.16 -11.65 -0.69
CA GLU A 88 -15.61 -13.02 -0.75
C GLU A 88 -16.67 -14.08 -1.08
N VAL A 89 -17.96 -13.71 -1.04
CA VAL A 89 -19.09 -14.61 -1.30
C VAL A 89 -19.94 -14.19 -2.49
N ASP A 90 -19.96 -12.90 -2.80
CA ASP A 90 -20.69 -12.34 -3.94
C ASP A 90 -19.74 -12.08 -5.12
N PRO A 91 -19.86 -12.83 -6.23
CA PRO A 91 -19.04 -12.60 -7.42
C PRO A 91 -19.36 -11.28 -8.14
N ASP A 92 -20.57 -10.75 -7.98
CA ASP A 92 -21.05 -9.54 -8.65
C ASP A 92 -20.96 -8.30 -7.73
N TYR A 93 -20.27 -8.42 -6.59
CA TYR A 93 -20.16 -7.38 -5.56
C TYR A 93 -19.76 -6.00 -6.13
N CYS A 94 -18.89 -5.95 -7.15
CA CYS A 94 -18.48 -4.66 -7.72
C CYS A 94 -19.64 -3.92 -8.40
N GLU A 95 -20.68 -4.60 -8.90
CA GLU A 95 -21.82 -3.94 -9.53
C GLU A 95 -22.64 -3.13 -8.50
N GLU A 96 -22.72 -3.61 -7.25
CA GLU A 96 -23.29 -2.83 -6.14
C GLU A 96 -22.38 -1.65 -5.76
N VAL A 97 -21.07 -1.90 -5.69
CA VAL A 97 -20.09 -0.85 -5.36
C VAL A 97 -20.14 0.28 -6.38
N LYS A 98 -20.21 -0.03 -7.68
CA LYS A 98 -20.35 0.95 -8.78
C LYS A 98 -21.65 1.75 -8.73
N GLN A 99 -22.61 1.42 -7.88
CA GLN A 99 -23.85 2.18 -7.67
C GLN A 99 -23.84 2.95 -6.35
N THR A 100 -22.78 2.81 -5.54
CA THR A 100 -22.69 3.37 -4.21
C THR A 100 -21.77 4.60 -4.19
N PRO A 101 -22.23 5.77 -3.71
CA PRO A 101 -21.36 6.92 -3.52
C PRO A 101 -20.17 6.61 -2.59
N PRO A 102 -18.94 7.06 -2.90
CA PRO A 102 -18.53 7.92 -4.01
C PRO A 102 -17.98 7.14 -5.23
N TYR A 103 -18.28 5.85 -5.36
CA TYR A 103 -17.74 4.98 -6.42
C TYR A 103 -18.62 4.94 -7.68
N ASP A 104 -19.82 5.49 -7.59
CA ASP A 104 -20.83 5.63 -8.66
C ASP A 104 -20.51 6.75 -9.65
N SER A 105 -19.55 7.60 -9.33
CA SER A 105 -19.21 8.78 -10.11
C SER A 105 -17.71 9.07 -10.05
N GLY A 106 -17.23 9.80 -11.06
CA GLY A 106 -15.84 10.22 -11.15
C GLY A 106 -14.85 9.08 -11.39
N HIS A 107 -13.61 9.31 -11.00
CA HIS A 107 -12.51 8.35 -11.18
C HIS A 107 -12.23 7.47 -9.94
N ARG A 108 -13.07 7.55 -8.90
CA ARG A 108 -12.79 6.88 -7.61
C ARG A 108 -12.67 5.37 -7.73
N ILE A 109 -13.50 4.72 -8.55
CA ILE A 109 -13.39 3.28 -8.76
C ILE A 109 -12.02 2.90 -9.35
N LEU A 110 -11.49 3.73 -10.25
CA LEU A 110 -10.18 3.54 -10.86
C LEU A 110 -9.03 3.79 -9.87
N ASP A 111 -9.18 4.73 -8.91
CA ASP A 111 -8.22 4.89 -7.82
C ASP A 111 -8.09 3.63 -6.97
N ILE A 112 -9.22 2.97 -6.69
CA ILE A 112 -9.20 1.69 -5.97
C ILE A 112 -8.46 0.64 -6.79
N MET A 113 -8.63 0.59 -8.11
CA MET A 113 -7.91 -0.37 -8.96
C MET A 113 -6.40 -0.15 -8.91
N ASP A 114 -5.93 1.09 -9.01
CA ASP A 114 -4.51 1.42 -8.89
C ASP A 114 -3.95 1.05 -7.51
N MET A 115 -4.68 1.37 -6.44
CA MET A 115 -4.32 1.01 -5.06
C MET A 115 -4.28 -0.51 -4.87
N THR A 116 -5.23 -1.25 -5.47
CA THR A 116 -5.29 -2.72 -5.44
C THR A 116 -4.10 -3.35 -6.14
N VAL A 117 -3.72 -2.84 -7.32
CA VAL A 117 -2.50 -3.29 -8.02
C VAL A 117 -1.27 -3.04 -7.15
N PHE A 118 -1.16 -1.85 -6.57
CA PHE A 118 -0.07 -1.50 -5.67
C PHE A 118 0.02 -2.45 -4.46
N ASP A 119 -1.10 -2.65 -3.75
CA ASP A 119 -1.19 -3.55 -2.60
C ASP A 119 -0.89 -5.00 -2.97
N PHE A 120 -1.31 -5.49 -4.14
CA PHE A 120 -1.01 -6.84 -4.59
C PHE A 120 0.48 -7.04 -4.87
N LEU A 121 1.13 -6.08 -5.54
CA LEU A 121 2.57 -6.16 -5.84
C LEU A 121 3.40 -6.29 -4.55
N MET A 122 3.05 -5.56 -3.49
CA MET A 122 3.71 -5.68 -2.18
C MET A 122 3.17 -6.84 -1.33
N GLY A 123 1.98 -7.37 -1.61
CA GLY A 123 1.31 -8.39 -0.81
C GLY A 123 0.65 -7.83 0.47
N ASN A 124 0.23 -6.57 0.45
CA ASN A 124 -0.44 -5.91 1.56
C ASN A 124 -1.94 -6.21 1.58
N MET A 125 -2.35 -7.11 2.45
CA MET A 125 -3.75 -7.49 2.58
C MET A 125 -4.56 -6.65 3.57
N ASP A 126 -3.97 -5.59 4.14
CA ASP A 126 -4.52 -4.83 5.26
C ASP A 126 -5.09 -3.46 4.89
N ARG A 127 -5.45 -3.25 3.61
CA ARG A 127 -6.04 -1.99 3.12
C ARG A 127 -7.52 -1.85 3.49
N HIS A 128 -7.80 -1.68 4.78
CA HIS A 128 -9.18 -1.57 5.30
C HIS A 128 -9.77 -0.16 5.20
N HIS A 129 -8.91 0.86 5.19
CA HIS A 129 -9.28 2.23 4.95
C HIS A 129 -8.31 2.86 3.95
N TYR A 130 -8.73 3.99 3.40
CA TYR A 130 -7.89 4.89 2.63
C TYR A 130 -8.26 6.33 2.94
N GLU A 131 -7.38 7.27 2.63
CA GLU A 131 -7.60 8.69 2.91
C GLU A 131 -7.59 9.53 1.64
N THR A 132 -8.35 10.62 1.67
CA THR A 132 -8.28 11.70 0.69
C THR A 132 -8.16 13.04 1.39
N PHE A 133 -7.68 14.08 0.71
CA PHE A 133 -7.76 15.44 1.22
C PHE A 133 -9.18 15.99 1.05
N GLU A 134 -9.80 16.41 2.15
CA GLU A 134 -11.20 16.87 2.17
C GLU A 134 -11.40 18.09 1.25
N LYS A 135 -10.39 18.97 1.18
CA LYS A 135 -10.40 20.18 0.35
C LYS A 135 -10.66 19.92 -1.14
N PHE A 136 -10.25 18.76 -1.66
CA PHE A 136 -10.41 18.42 -3.07
C PHE A 136 -11.69 17.61 -3.36
N GLY A 137 -12.52 17.35 -2.34
CA GLY A 137 -13.77 16.62 -2.52
C GLY A 137 -13.56 15.16 -2.93
N ASN A 138 -14.44 14.65 -3.80
CA ASN A 138 -14.38 13.27 -4.26
C ASN A 138 -13.44 13.07 -5.46
N GLU A 139 -13.27 14.09 -6.29
CA GLU A 139 -12.42 14.10 -7.49
C GLU A 139 -10.95 14.40 -7.12
N THR A 140 -10.34 13.49 -6.38
CA THR A 140 -8.94 13.58 -5.94
C THR A 140 -8.33 12.19 -5.88
N PHE A 141 -7.00 12.12 -5.79
CA PHE A 141 -6.27 10.87 -5.58
C PHE A 141 -6.45 10.34 -4.15
N ILE A 142 -6.19 9.03 -4.01
CA ILE A 142 -6.11 8.33 -2.72
C ILE A 142 -4.68 8.42 -2.16
N ILE A 143 -4.55 8.70 -0.87
CA ILE A 143 -3.27 8.68 -0.17
C ILE A 143 -2.96 7.25 0.30
N HIS A 144 -1.88 6.65 -0.22
CA HIS A 144 -1.43 5.29 0.13
C HIS A 144 -0.60 5.26 1.43
N LEU A 145 -1.25 5.31 2.59
CA LEU A 145 -0.61 5.27 3.93
C LEU A 145 -0.47 3.83 4.47
N ASP A 146 0.18 3.65 5.62
CA ASP A 146 0.18 2.39 6.39
C ASP A 146 0.59 1.13 5.61
N ASN A 147 1.70 1.23 4.86
CA ASN A 147 2.21 0.17 3.97
C ASN A 147 3.06 -0.90 4.71
N GLY A 148 3.17 -0.84 6.04
CA GLY A 148 4.09 -1.66 6.83
C GLY A 148 3.78 -3.17 6.88
N ARG A 149 2.63 -3.59 6.33
CA ARG A 149 2.27 -5.03 6.20
C ARG A 149 2.55 -5.61 4.81
N GLY A 150 3.16 -4.83 3.91
CA GLY A 150 3.73 -5.35 2.66
C GLY A 150 4.99 -6.15 2.89
N PHE A 151 5.44 -6.85 1.84
CA PHE A 151 6.72 -7.55 1.77
C PHE A 151 6.96 -8.53 2.93
N GLY A 152 5.90 -9.12 3.50
CA GLY A 152 6.03 -10.15 4.55
C GLY A 152 6.24 -11.58 4.02
N LYS A 153 5.91 -11.85 2.75
CA LYS A 153 6.07 -13.16 2.10
C LYS A 153 6.49 -12.99 0.65
N TYR A 154 7.65 -13.50 0.26
CA TYR A 154 8.12 -13.45 -1.15
C TYR A 154 7.69 -14.68 -1.96
N SER A 155 7.46 -15.82 -1.30
CA SER A 155 7.12 -17.11 -1.92
C SER A 155 5.61 -17.35 -2.08
N HIS A 156 4.78 -16.39 -1.69
CA HIS A 156 3.33 -16.47 -1.75
C HIS A 156 2.77 -15.20 -2.40
N ASP A 157 1.81 -15.37 -3.30
CA ASP A 157 1.08 -14.28 -3.95
C ASP A 157 -0.38 -14.35 -3.51
N GLU A 158 -0.82 -13.35 -2.75
CA GLU A 158 -2.15 -13.33 -2.15
C GLU A 158 -3.20 -12.83 -3.17
N LEU A 159 -3.67 -13.74 -4.02
CA LEU A 159 -4.60 -13.43 -5.13
C LEU A 159 -5.90 -12.73 -4.67
N SER A 160 -6.33 -12.96 -3.43
CA SER A 160 -7.52 -12.29 -2.89
C SER A 160 -7.38 -10.76 -2.80
N ILE A 161 -6.16 -10.21 -2.84
CA ILE A 161 -5.95 -8.75 -2.94
C ILE A 161 -6.42 -8.23 -4.30
N LEU A 162 -6.31 -9.01 -5.38
CA LEU A 162 -6.77 -8.63 -6.73
C LEU A 162 -8.28 -8.81 -6.97
N ALA A 163 -9.05 -9.24 -5.96
CA ALA A 163 -10.50 -9.35 -6.08
C ALA A 163 -11.19 -8.08 -6.65
N PRO A 164 -10.84 -6.84 -6.24
CA PRO A 164 -11.41 -5.63 -6.84
C PRO A 164 -11.18 -5.54 -8.35
N LEU A 165 -9.98 -5.86 -8.83
CA LEU A 165 -9.65 -5.82 -10.25
C LEU A 165 -10.43 -6.89 -11.04
N HIS A 166 -10.51 -8.12 -10.51
CA HIS A 166 -11.26 -9.21 -11.14
C HIS A 166 -12.77 -8.98 -11.16
N GLN A 167 -13.34 -8.38 -10.10
CA GLN A 167 -14.78 -8.14 -10.01
C GLN A 167 -15.19 -6.92 -10.81
N CYS A 168 -14.41 -5.84 -10.77
CA CYS A 168 -14.78 -4.60 -11.44
C CYS A 168 -14.41 -4.60 -12.93
N CYS A 169 -13.37 -5.35 -13.30
CA CYS A 169 -12.76 -5.39 -14.64
C CYS A 169 -12.58 -3.99 -15.25
N ARG A 170 -11.96 -3.07 -14.48
CA ARG A 170 -11.61 -1.72 -14.95
C ARG A 170 -10.18 -1.37 -14.56
N ILE A 171 -9.49 -0.60 -15.40
CA ILE A 171 -8.14 -0.07 -15.14
C ILE A 171 -7.91 1.20 -15.94
N ARG A 172 -7.07 2.10 -15.43
CA ARG A 172 -6.61 3.26 -16.20
C ARG A 172 -5.69 2.84 -17.34
N ARG A 173 -5.85 3.47 -18.51
CA ARG A 173 -4.92 3.31 -19.63
C ARG A 173 -3.50 3.68 -19.24
N SER A 174 -3.33 4.78 -18.51
CA SER A 174 -2.02 5.23 -18.07
C SER A 174 -1.33 4.21 -17.15
N THR A 175 -2.05 3.61 -16.19
CA THR A 175 -1.53 2.53 -15.33
C THR A 175 -1.23 1.28 -16.15
N TYR A 176 -2.15 0.85 -17.01
CA TYR A 176 -1.99 -0.37 -17.80
C TYR A 176 -0.73 -0.32 -18.69
N LEU A 177 -0.51 0.80 -19.39
CA LEU A 177 0.68 0.98 -20.23
C LEU A 177 1.98 0.96 -19.41
N ARG A 178 1.99 1.55 -18.21
CA ARG A 178 3.16 1.51 -17.30
C ARG A 178 3.44 0.09 -16.82
N LEU A 179 2.41 -0.68 -16.45
CA LEU A 179 2.56 -2.08 -16.04
C LEU A 179 3.12 -2.93 -17.19
N GLN A 180 2.65 -2.73 -18.41
CA GLN A 180 3.18 -3.41 -19.60
C GLN A 180 4.64 -3.05 -19.87
N LEU A 181 5.02 -1.78 -19.70
CA LEU A 181 6.40 -1.33 -19.83
C LEU A 181 7.30 -2.01 -18.79
N LEU A 182 6.89 -2.00 -17.53
CA LEU A 182 7.64 -2.58 -16.40
C LEU A 182 7.84 -4.11 -16.50
N ALA A 183 7.09 -4.78 -17.38
CA ALA A 183 7.22 -6.21 -17.63
C ALA A 183 8.24 -6.54 -18.74
N LYS A 184 8.75 -5.54 -19.46
CA LYS A 184 9.82 -5.72 -20.46
C LYS A 184 11.17 -5.87 -19.78
N GLU A 185 12.07 -6.67 -20.34
CA GLU A 185 13.38 -6.93 -19.74
C GLU A 185 14.23 -5.65 -19.61
N GLU A 186 14.08 -4.68 -20.53
CA GLU A 186 14.80 -3.40 -20.48
C GLU A 186 14.33 -2.48 -19.34
N TYR A 187 13.13 -2.70 -18.80
CA TYR A 187 12.50 -1.85 -17.77
C TYR A 187 11.98 -2.68 -16.58
N LYS A 188 12.62 -3.82 -16.34
CA LYS A 188 12.16 -4.81 -15.38
C LYS A 188 11.96 -4.21 -13.99
N LEU A 189 10.77 -4.38 -13.41
CA LEU A 189 10.40 -3.78 -12.13
C LEU A 189 11.38 -4.12 -11.00
N SER A 190 11.84 -5.38 -10.92
CA SER A 190 12.81 -5.80 -9.91
C SER A 190 14.13 -5.02 -9.97
N LEU A 191 14.66 -4.78 -11.17
CA LEU A 191 15.93 -4.06 -11.36
C LEU A 191 15.78 -2.58 -11.03
N LEU A 192 14.70 -1.95 -11.52
CA LEU A 192 14.40 -0.54 -11.23
C LEU A 192 14.19 -0.31 -9.73
N MET A 193 13.51 -1.23 -9.04
CA MET A 193 13.33 -1.15 -7.60
C MET A 193 14.64 -1.37 -6.84
N ALA A 194 15.48 -2.32 -7.28
CA ALA A 194 16.78 -2.56 -6.66
C ALA A 194 17.69 -1.31 -6.74
N GLU A 195 17.74 -0.68 -7.92
CA GLU A 195 18.50 0.54 -8.16
C GLU A 195 17.97 1.71 -7.33
N SER A 196 16.65 1.94 -7.36
CA SER A 196 15.99 3.01 -6.60
C SER A 196 16.24 2.90 -5.09
N LEU A 197 16.17 1.69 -4.54
CA LEU A 197 16.35 1.44 -3.11
C LEU A 197 17.83 1.43 -2.67
N GLN A 198 18.78 1.38 -3.60
CA GLN A 198 20.21 1.34 -3.28
C GLN A 198 20.71 2.63 -2.60
N HIS A 199 20.01 3.74 -2.81
CA HIS A 199 20.38 5.04 -2.24
C HIS A 199 19.89 5.23 -0.79
N ASP A 200 19.06 4.32 -0.28
CA ASP A 200 18.64 4.38 1.13
C ASP A 200 19.80 3.97 2.05
N LYS A 201 19.91 4.63 3.20
CA LYS A 201 20.91 4.32 4.22
C LYS A 201 20.76 2.94 4.84
N VAL A 202 19.58 2.33 4.70
CA VAL A 202 19.29 0.97 5.18
C VAL A 202 19.38 -0.07 4.06
N ALA A 203 19.96 0.28 2.90
CA ALA A 203 20.16 -0.67 1.83
C ALA A 203 21.01 -1.89 2.29
N PRO A 204 20.64 -3.12 1.87
CA PRO A 204 19.49 -3.46 1.02
C PRO A 204 18.15 -3.42 1.78
N VAL A 205 17.21 -2.59 1.29
CA VAL A 205 15.88 -2.40 1.91
C VAL A 205 14.97 -3.62 1.72
N LEU A 206 14.98 -4.20 0.52
CA LEU A 206 14.23 -5.40 0.19
C LEU A 206 15.18 -6.57 -0.01
N TYR A 207 14.83 -7.71 0.58
CA TYR A 207 15.50 -8.97 0.31
C TYR A 207 15.31 -9.39 -1.16
N GLN A 208 16.34 -9.96 -1.78
CA GLN A 208 16.39 -10.25 -3.22
C GLN A 208 15.15 -11.02 -3.73
N LEU A 209 14.67 -12.01 -2.97
CA LEU A 209 13.50 -12.79 -3.39
C LEU A 209 12.20 -11.97 -3.44
N HIS A 210 12.11 -10.86 -2.69
CA HIS A 210 11.00 -9.92 -2.82
C HIS A 210 11.05 -9.13 -4.12
N LEU A 211 12.25 -8.77 -4.60
CA LEU A 211 12.42 -8.11 -5.89
C LEU A 211 11.97 -9.04 -7.03
N GLU A 212 12.36 -10.31 -6.99
CA GLU A 212 11.90 -11.32 -7.95
C GLU A 212 10.38 -11.55 -7.90
N ALA A 213 9.80 -11.53 -6.69
CA ALA A 213 8.36 -11.65 -6.50
C ALA A 213 7.58 -10.48 -7.12
N LEU A 214 8.14 -9.27 -7.17
CA LEU A 214 7.50 -8.13 -7.85
C LEU A 214 7.26 -8.41 -9.33
N ASP A 215 8.25 -8.95 -10.04
CA ASP A 215 8.11 -9.28 -11.47
C ASP A 215 7.07 -10.38 -11.68
N ARG A 216 7.06 -11.41 -10.82
CA ARG A 216 6.05 -12.49 -10.88
C ARG A 216 4.65 -11.93 -10.67
N ARG A 217 4.45 -11.11 -9.64
CA ARG A 217 3.16 -10.47 -9.33
C ARG A 217 2.72 -9.52 -10.44
N LEU A 218 3.63 -8.75 -11.03
CA LEU A 218 3.33 -7.88 -12.17
C LEU A 218 2.74 -8.68 -13.34
N ARG A 219 3.30 -9.85 -13.66
CA ARG A 219 2.75 -10.73 -14.71
C ARG A 219 1.35 -11.24 -14.36
N ILE A 220 1.08 -11.55 -13.09
CA ILE A 220 -0.26 -11.95 -12.64
C ILE A 220 -1.26 -10.80 -12.82
N VAL A 221 -0.89 -9.57 -12.46
CA VAL A 221 -1.74 -8.39 -12.69
C VAL A 221 -2.04 -8.21 -14.18
N LEU A 222 -1.02 -8.30 -15.03
CA LEU A 222 -1.21 -8.17 -16.47
C LEU A 222 -2.10 -9.28 -17.04
N GLN A 223 -1.99 -10.51 -16.52
CA GLN A 223 -2.87 -11.61 -16.92
C GLN A 223 -4.31 -11.35 -16.48
N ALA A 224 -4.54 -10.89 -15.25
CA ALA A 224 -5.88 -10.53 -14.77
C ALA A 224 -6.55 -9.47 -15.65
N VAL A 225 -5.79 -8.45 -16.10
CA VAL A 225 -6.31 -7.44 -17.04
C VAL A 225 -6.62 -8.06 -18.41
N ARG A 226 -5.79 -8.97 -18.92
CA ARG A 226 -6.06 -9.67 -20.19
C ARG A 226 -7.34 -10.49 -20.11
N ASP A 227 -7.53 -11.24 -19.03
CA ASP A 227 -8.73 -12.05 -18.82
C ASP A 227 -10.01 -11.18 -18.82
N CYS A 228 -9.96 -10.01 -18.17
CA CYS A 228 -11.04 -9.02 -18.23
C CYS A 228 -11.25 -8.49 -19.66
N VAL A 229 -10.17 -8.12 -20.36
CA VAL A 229 -10.25 -7.58 -21.73
C VAL A 229 -10.83 -8.59 -22.72
N GLU A 230 -10.46 -9.86 -22.60
CA GLU A 230 -10.99 -10.94 -23.44
C GLU A 230 -12.49 -11.17 -23.21
N LYS A 231 -12.96 -10.97 -21.97
CA LYS A 231 -14.37 -11.15 -21.59
C LYS A 231 -15.25 -9.95 -21.96
N ASP A 232 -14.82 -8.74 -21.59
CA ASP A 232 -15.68 -7.54 -21.59
C ASP A 232 -15.29 -6.51 -22.68
N GLY A 233 -14.17 -6.74 -23.38
CA GLY A 233 -13.64 -5.88 -24.43
C GLY A 233 -12.75 -4.74 -23.91
N VAL A 234 -11.78 -4.33 -24.74
CA VAL A 234 -10.76 -3.31 -24.37
C VAL A 234 -11.39 -2.00 -23.91
N SER A 235 -12.40 -1.51 -24.65
CA SER A 235 -13.04 -0.21 -24.36
C SER A 235 -13.83 -0.18 -23.06
N SER A 236 -14.29 -1.34 -22.58
CA SER A 236 -15.04 -1.45 -21.32
C SER A 236 -14.11 -1.54 -20.12
N VAL A 237 -12.94 -2.15 -20.31
CA VAL A 237 -11.96 -2.43 -19.25
C VAL A 237 -10.94 -1.32 -19.09
N VAL A 238 -10.46 -0.74 -20.18
CA VAL A 238 -9.37 0.24 -20.18
C VAL A 238 -9.94 1.65 -20.37
N GLU A 239 -10.00 2.40 -19.28
CA GLU A 239 -10.47 3.79 -19.30
C GLU A 239 -9.37 4.70 -19.84
N ASP A 240 -9.69 5.52 -20.86
CA ASP A 240 -8.72 6.46 -21.43
C ASP A 240 -8.62 7.75 -20.61
N ASP A 241 -7.64 7.78 -19.70
CA ASP A 241 -7.30 8.93 -18.87
C ASP A 241 -6.23 9.84 -19.49
N LEU A 242 -5.67 9.49 -20.66
CA LEU A 242 -4.61 10.24 -21.34
C LEU A 242 -5.17 11.28 -22.32
N ALA A 243 -6.36 11.05 -22.87
CA ALA A 243 -7.00 11.99 -23.79
C ALA A 243 -7.40 13.32 -23.12
N THR A 244 -7.64 13.31 -21.81
CA THR A 244 -8.13 14.47 -21.04
C THR A 244 -7.04 15.53 -20.83
N GLU A 245 -5.76 15.13 -20.74
CA GLU A 245 -4.63 16.08 -20.65
C GLU A 245 -4.40 16.86 -21.96
N HIS A 246 -4.75 16.27 -23.11
CA HIS A 246 -4.62 16.93 -24.41
C HIS A 246 -5.66 18.03 -24.65
N ARG A 247 -6.85 17.95 -24.03
CA ARG A 247 -7.87 19.02 -24.16
C ARG A 247 -7.56 20.22 -23.26
N ALA A 248 -7.06 20.00 -22.04
CA ALA A 248 -6.67 21.09 -21.14
C ALA A 248 -5.42 21.87 -21.61
N SER A 249 -4.60 21.28 -22.49
CA SER A 249 -3.42 21.91 -23.08
C SER A 249 -3.69 22.64 -24.39
N THR A 250 -4.84 22.41 -25.04
CA THR A 250 -5.28 23.16 -26.23
C THR A 250 -6.16 24.37 -25.90
N GLU A 251 -6.59 24.51 -24.65
CA GLU A 251 -7.39 25.64 -24.14
C GLU A 251 -6.56 26.64 -23.29
N ARG A 252 -5.22 26.61 -23.36
CA ARG A 252 -4.34 27.62 -22.74
C ARG A 252 -3.61 28.46 -23.76
#